data_AF-A0A3B9LWW4-F1
#
_entry.id   AF-A0A3B9LWW4-F1
#
_cell.length_a   1.000
_cell.length_b   1.000
_cell.length_c   1.000
_cell.angle_alpha   90.00
_cell.angle_beta   90.00
_cell.angle_gamma   90.00
#
_symmetry.space_group_name_H-M   'P 1'
#
loop_
_entity.id
_entity.type
_entity.pdbx_description
1 polymer ?
#
loop_
_entity_poly.entity_id
_entity_poly.type
_entity_poly.pdbx_seq_one_letter_code
_entity_poly.pdbx_strand_id
1 'polypeptide(L)'
;DYILDQALRWHVSSVNVKSSPIPLEWKSKFDEFQKRMGYRLVLRRFEYPRSAEAGAMMPVYIWWLNAGVAPPYREYSVALEFQSSKRRQTEILPVDVRKWLPGDAVFDGPVYVPGTLDPGEYQLRIALLDPRTSKSAVRLAIKGREADGWYKIGLINITSAAQAR
;
A
#
# COMPACT_ATOMS: atom_id res chain seq x y z
N ASP A 1 -9.79 -22.30 -17.06
CA ASP A 1 -11.26 -22.30 -17.19
C ASP A 1 -11.63 -21.25 -18.22
N TYR A 2 -12.16 -21.63 -19.38
CA TYR A 2 -12.21 -20.71 -20.54
C TYR A 2 -12.91 -19.39 -20.22
N ILE A 3 -14.07 -19.41 -19.56
CA ILE A 3 -14.87 -18.20 -19.31
C ILE A 3 -14.15 -17.24 -18.35
N LEU A 4 -13.64 -17.76 -17.22
CA LEU A 4 -12.93 -16.95 -16.23
C LEU A 4 -11.60 -16.43 -16.80
N ASP A 5 -10.89 -17.24 -17.59
CA ASP A 5 -9.64 -16.83 -18.23
C ASP A 5 -9.88 -15.76 -19.31
N GLN A 6 -10.96 -15.84 -20.09
CA GLN A 6 -11.33 -14.77 -21.04
C GLN A 6 -11.69 -13.47 -20.31
N ALA A 7 -12.45 -13.54 -19.22
CA ALA A 7 -12.78 -12.35 -18.44
C ALA A 7 -11.52 -11.64 -17.90
N LEU A 8 -10.52 -12.41 -17.45
CA LEU A 8 -9.23 -11.87 -17.03
C LEU A 8 -8.44 -11.25 -18.20
N ARG A 9 -8.47 -11.89 -19.39
CA ARG A 9 -7.86 -11.32 -20.61
C ARG A 9 -8.50 -10.00 -21.03
N TRP A 10 -9.78 -9.81 -20.76
CA TRP A 10 -10.50 -8.55 -21.00
C TRP A 10 -10.42 -7.56 -19.83
N HIS A 11 -9.49 -7.76 -18.90
CA HIS A 11 -9.22 -6.82 -17.81
C HIS A 11 -10.43 -6.54 -16.90
N VAL A 12 -11.26 -7.56 -16.66
CA VAL A 12 -12.42 -7.46 -15.75
C VAL A 12 -12.01 -6.89 -14.40
N SER A 13 -12.72 -5.83 -13.99
CA SER A 13 -12.37 -5.04 -12.80
C SER A 13 -13.39 -5.18 -11.67
N SER A 14 -14.64 -5.49 -11.99
CA SER A 14 -15.69 -5.80 -11.04
C SER A 14 -16.67 -6.79 -11.67
N VAL A 15 -17.30 -7.63 -10.84
CA VAL A 15 -18.33 -8.59 -11.24
C VAL A 15 -19.44 -8.53 -10.20
N ASN A 16 -20.69 -8.36 -10.64
CA ASN A 16 -21.86 -8.40 -9.78
C ASN A 16 -22.59 -9.73 -10.01
N VAL A 17 -22.65 -10.58 -8.96
CA VAL A 17 -23.25 -11.93 -9.01
C VAL A 17 -24.78 -11.90 -8.77
N LYS A 18 -25.33 -10.71 -8.51
CA LYS A 18 -26.75 -10.34 -8.33
C LYS A 18 -27.57 -11.23 -7.38
N SER A 19 -27.97 -12.44 -7.76
CA SER A 19 -29.08 -13.16 -7.10
C SER A 19 -28.88 -14.67 -6.88
N SER A 20 -27.76 -15.26 -7.29
CA SER A 20 -27.53 -16.70 -7.08
C SER A 20 -26.18 -16.96 -6.42
N PRO A 21 -26.12 -17.87 -5.43
CA PRO A 21 -24.85 -18.29 -4.87
C PRO A 21 -24.02 -18.96 -5.96
N ILE A 22 -22.70 -18.82 -5.85
CA ILE A 22 -21.77 -19.50 -6.74
C ILE A 22 -21.85 -21.00 -6.41
N PRO A 23 -22.10 -21.88 -7.40
CA PRO A 23 -22.15 -23.32 -7.16
C PRO A 23 -20.87 -23.81 -6.47
N LEU A 24 -21.01 -24.78 -5.57
CA LEU A 24 -19.92 -25.29 -4.74
C LEU A 24 -18.75 -25.81 -5.60
N GLU A 25 -19.05 -26.47 -6.72
CA GLU A 25 -18.02 -26.97 -7.64
C GLU A 25 -17.21 -25.86 -8.32
N TRP A 26 -17.75 -24.63 -8.39
CA TRP A 26 -17.09 -23.46 -8.96
C TRP A 26 -16.40 -22.58 -7.93
N LYS A 27 -16.67 -22.81 -6.63
CA LYS A 27 -16.24 -21.92 -5.55
C LYS A 27 -14.72 -21.68 -5.54
N SER A 28 -13.93 -22.76 -5.62
CA SER A 28 -12.47 -22.66 -5.62
C SER A 28 -11.93 -21.90 -6.84
N LYS A 29 -12.44 -22.21 -8.04
CA LYS A 29 -12.08 -21.50 -9.28
C LYS A 29 -12.43 -20.02 -9.22
N PHE A 30 -13.59 -19.69 -8.65
CA PHE A 30 -14.04 -18.32 -8.52
C PHE A 30 -13.24 -17.55 -7.46
N ASP A 31 -12.80 -18.21 -6.38
CA ASP A 31 -11.91 -17.62 -5.38
C ASP A 31 -10.51 -17.32 -5.97
N GLU A 32 -9.99 -18.20 -6.84
CA GLU A 32 -8.79 -17.93 -7.64
C GLU A 32 -8.99 -16.74 -8.60
N PHE A 33 -10.11 -16.71 -9.31
CA PHE A 33 -10.47 -15.61 -10.23
C PHE A 33 -10.57 -14.27 -9.51
N GLN A 34 -11.22 -14.22 -8.33
CA GLN A 34 -11.36 -13.00 -7.52
C GLN A 34 -10.01 -12.43 -7.06
N LYS A 35 -9.00 -13.29 -6.88
CA LYS A 35 -7.64 -12.81 -6.56
C LYS A 35 -6.95 -12.17 -7.77
N ARG A 36 -7.40 -12.41 -9.00
CA ARG A 36 -6.74 -11.94 -10.22
C ARG A 36 -7.48 -10.78 -10.89
N MET A 37 -8.80 -10.71 -10.76
CA MET A 37 -9.60 -9.61 -11.31
C MET A 37 -9.27 -8.26 -10.66
N GLY A 38 -9.49 -7.17 -11.38
CA GLY A 38 -9.22 -5.82 -10.88
C GLY A 38 -7.73 -5.60 -10.59
N TYR A 39 -7.45 -4.79 -9.57
CA TYR A 39 -6.10 -4.58 -9.08
C TYR A 39 -5.82 -5.47 -7.85
N ARG A 40 -4.57 -5.90 -7.70
CA ARG A 40 -4.09 -6.61 -6.51
C ARG A 40 -2.70 -6.13 -6.15
N LEU A 41 -2.63 -5.17 -5.24
CA LEU A 41 -1.37 -4.51 -4.89
C LEU A 41 -0.58 -5.32 -3.87
N VAL A 42 0.62 -5.72 -4.25
CA VAL A 42 1.58 -6.45 -3.42
C VAL A 42 2.77 -5.54 -3.18
N LEU A 43 3.10 -5.28 -1.92
CA LEU A 43 4.36 -4.64 -1.57
C LEU A 43 5.47 -5.70 -1.64
N ARG A 44 6.36 -5.58 -2.62
CA ARG A 44 7.45 -6.55 -2.86
C ARG A 44 8.70 -6.21 -2.09
N ARG A 45 9.04 -4.92 -2.05
CA ARG A 45 10.24 -4.42 -1.37
C ARG A 45 9.99 -3.01 -0.84
N PHE A 46 10.53 -2.74 0.34
CA PHE A 46 10.56 -1.41 0.94
C PHE A 46 11.95 -1.24 1.54
N GLU A 47 12.69 -0.23 1.08
CA GLU A 47 14.01 0.13 1.59
C GLU A 47 14.00 1.55 2.10
N TYR A 48 14.65 1.74 3.24
CA TYR A 48 14.75 3.02 3.95
C TYR A 48 16.00 2.98 4.85
N PRO A 49 16.56 4.13 5.22
CA PRO A 49 17.71 4.17 6.12
C PRO A 49 17.33 3.72 7.52
N ARG A 50 18.27 3.13 8.26
CA ARG A 50 18.04 2.74 9.67
C ARG A 50 17.77 3.93 10.59
N SER A 51 18.26 5.11 10.21
CA SER A 51 18.05 6.35 10.93
C SER A 51 17.77 7.50 9.99
N ALA A 52 16.95 8.45 10.43
CA ALA A 52 16.70 9.69 9.71
C ALA A 52 16.62 10.88 10.68
N GLU A 53 16.86 12.07 10.16
CA GLU A 53 16.81 13.31 10.92
C GLU A 53 15.39 13.90 10.85
N ALA A 54 14.84 14.32 11.99
CA ALA A 54 13.56 15.02 12.01
C ALA A 54 13.64 16.32 11.21
N GLY A 55 12.72 16.52 10.27
CA GLY A 55 12.70 17.68 9.38
C GLY A 55 13.55 17.53 8.11
N ALA A 56 14.22 16.39 7.93
CA ALA A 56 14.97 16.09 6.72
C ALA A 56 14.17 15.24 5.73
N MET A 57 14.68 15.14 4.50
CA MET A 57 14.22 14.16 3.53
C MET A 57 15.02 12.88 3.67
N MET A 58 14.35 11.73 3.80
CA MET A 58 15.00 10.42 3.77
C MET A 58 14.78 9.72 2.42
N PRO A 59 15.79 9.06 1.84
CA PRO A 59 15.60 8.28 0.62
C PRO A 59 14.76 7.03 0.92
N VAL A 60 13.75 6.78 0.10
CA VAL A 60 12.89 5.60 0.20
C VAL A 60 12.73 4.99 -1.17
N TYR A 61 12.95 3.67 -1.24
CA TYR A 61 12.67 2.88 -2.42
C TYR A 61 11.55 1.88 -2.11
N ILE A 62 10.50 1.88 -2.91
CA ILE A 62 9.35 0.99 -2.76
C ILE A 62 9.06 0.33 -4.10
N TRP A 63 9.06 -1.00 -4.09
CA TRP A 63 8.65 -1.80 -5.23
C TRP A 63 7.29 -2.43 -4.96
N TRP A 64 6.31 -2.04 -5.76
CA TRP A 64 4.98 -2.60 -5.83
C TRP A 64 4.82 -3.51 -7.04
N LEU A 65 3.98 -4.53 -6.88
CA LEU A 65 3.46 -5.34 -7.97
C LEU A 65 1.94 -5.25 -7.95
N ASN A 66 1.33 -4.81 -9.04
CA ASN A 66 -0.08 -5.04 -9.30
C ASN A 66 -0.23 -6.44 -9.92
N ALA A 67 -0.54 -7.44 -9.10
CA ALA A 67 -0.75 -8.82 -9.51
C ALA A 67 -2.16 -9.08 -10.08
N GLY A 68 -2.96 -8.02 -10.26
CA GLY A 68 -4.27 -8.07 -10.89
C GLY A 68 -4.19 -7.92 -12.40
N VAL A 69 -5.34 -7.76 -13.04
CA VAL A 69 -5.47 -7.54 -14.50
C VAL A 69 -5.89 -6.12 -14.87
N ALA A 70 -6.13 -5.23 -13.90
CA ALA A 70 -6.51 -3.84 -14.16
C ALA A 70 -5.85 -2.87 -13.17
N PRO A 71 -5.71 -1.59 -13.52
CA PRO A 71 -5.25 -0.57 -12.58
C PRO A 71 -6.32 -0.21 -11.54
N PRO A 72 -5.93 0.42 -10.41
CA PRO A 72 -6.86 1.17 -9.58
C PRO A 72 -7.51 2.32 -10.38
N TYR A 73 -8.85 2.39 -10.43
CA TYR A 73 -9.55 3.51 -11.07
C TYR A 73 -9.87 4.66 -10.11
N ARG A 74 -9.86 4.38 -8.80
CA ARG A 74 -10.08 5.37 -7.75
C ARG A 74 -8.74 5.89 -7.26
N GLU A 75 -8.75 7.14 -6.82
CA GLU A 75 -7.62 7.72 -6.12
C GLU A 75 -7.49 7.10 -4.74
N TYR A 76 -6.27 6.68 -4.40
CA TYR A 76 -5.89 6.27 -3.06
C TYR A 76 -4.52 6.87 -2.74
N SER A 77 -4.38 7.37 -1.53
CA SER A 77 -3.13 7.94 -1.05
C SER A 77 -2.27 6.85 -0.43
N VAL A 78 -1.07 6.62 -0.97
CA VAL A 78 -0.08 5.76 -0.30
C VAL A 78 0.48 6.55 0.88
N ALA A 79 0.24 6.06 2.09
CA ALA A 79 0.56 6.76 3.32
C ALA A 79 1.60 5.98 4.12
N LEU A 80 2.65 6.68 4.56
CA LEU A 80 3.68 6.18 5.47
C LEU A 80 3.45 6.79 6.85
N GLU A 81 3.20 5.98 7.87
CA GLU A 81 3.04 6.43 9.25
C GLU A 81 4.30 6.13 10.06
N PHE A 82 4.75 7.15 10.80
CA PHE A 82 5.73 7.04 11.88
C PHE A 82 4.97 6.91 13.19
N GLN A 83 5.03 5.74 13.82
CA GLN A 83 4.31 5.45 15.06
C GLN A 83 5.29 5.18 16.22
N SER A 84 5.18 5.98 17.28
CA SER A 84 5.77 5.68 18.59
C SER A 84 4.68 5.49 19.64
N SER A 85 5.08 5.23 20.89
CA SER A 85 4.15 5.16 22.02
C SER A 85 3.44 6.49 22.33
N LYS A 86 4.02 7.62 21.92
CA LYS A 86 3.53 8.97 22.25
C LYS A 86 2.90 9.69 21.06
N ARG A 87 3.34 9.40 19.84
CA ARG A 87 2.98 10.20 18.65
C ARG A 87 2.80 9.32 17.42
N ARG A 88 1.89 9.74 16.56
CA ARG A 88 1.73 9.23 15.20
C ARG A 88 1.79 10.41 14.24
N GLN A 89 2.58 10.30 13.19
CA GLN A 89 2.59 11.25 12.09
C GLN A 89 2.51 10.48 10.78
N THR A 90 1.75 10.99 9.82
CA THR A 90 1.52 10.33 8.53
C THR A 90 1.97 11.25 7.41
N GLU A 91 2.76 10.70 6.50
CA GLU A 91 3.24 11.37 5.30
C GLU A 91 2.64 10.68 4.07
N ILE A 92 2.13 11.48 3.14
CA ILE A 92 1.55 10.98 1.89
C ILE A 92 2.63 10.97 0.82
N LEU A 93 2.86 9.80 0.21
CA LEU A 93 3.82 9.66 -0.87
C LEU A 93 3.26 10.29 -2.15
N PRO A 94 4.09 10.99 -2.95
CA PRO A 94 3.66 11.69 -4.16
C PRO A 94 3.52 10.72 -5.35
N VAL A 95 2.66 9.71 -5.20
CA VAL A 95 2.40 8.67 -6.21
C VAL A 95 0.95 8.65 -6.64
N ASP A 96 0.70 8.45 -7.93
CA ASP A 96 -0.64 8.23 -8.48
C ASP A 96 -0.84 6.74 -8.75
N VAL A 97 -1.54 6.07 -7.83
CA VAL A 97 -1.82 4.63 -7.92
C VAL A 97 -2.65 4.25 -9.15
N ARG A 98 -3.35 5.20 -9.78
CA ARG A 98 -4.14 4.92 -11.00
C ARG A 98 -3.27 4.61 -12.20
N LYS A 99 -1.99 4.98 -12.15
CA LYS A 99 -0.99 4.66 -13.18
C LYS A 99 -0.37 3.26 -12.98
N TRP A 100 -0.73 2.54 -11.91
CA TRP A 100 -0.18 1.22 -11.62
C TRP A 100 -0.91 0.14 -12.44
N LEU A 101 -0.50 0.00 -13.70
CA LEU A 101 -0.93 -1.07 -14.59
C LEU A 101 -0.53 -2.46 -14.02
N PRO A 102 -1.13 -3.56 -14.51
CA PRO A 102 -0.67 -4.91 -14.19
C PRO A 102 0.85 -5.04 -14.39
N GLY A 103 1.54 -5.53 -13.36
CA GLY A 103 3.00 -5.58 -13.32
C GLY A 103 3.60 -4.62 -12.29
N ASP A 104 4.84 -4.22 -12.53
CA ASP A 104 5.65 -3.49 -11.57
C ASP A 104 5.32 -2.00 -11.54
N ALA A 105 5.29 -1.45 -10.32
CA ALA A 105 5.24 -0.02 -10.07
C ALA A 105 6.27 0.33 -9.00
N VAL A 106 7.16 1.26 -9.31
CA VAL A 106 8.27 1.63 -8.43
C VAL A 106 8.12 3.09 -8.00
N PHE A 107 8.37 3.33 -6.72
CA PHE A 107 8.62 4.65 -6.17
C PHE A 107 10.06 4.68 -5.67
N ASP A 108 10.85 5.61 -6.20
CA ASP A 108 12.20 5.87 -5.74
C ASP A 108 12.33 7.38 -5.57
N GLY A 109 12.43 7.82 -4.32
CA GLY A 109 12.43 9.24 -4.06
C GLY A 109 12.52 9.63 -2.58
N PRO A 110 12.65 10.93 -2.34
CA PRO A 110 12.74 11.46 -0.99
C PRO A 110 11.37 11.48 -0.32
N VAL A 111 11.32 11.08 0.95
CA VAL A 111 10.16 11.18 1.83
C VAL A 111 10.49 12.09 2.99
N TYR A 112 9.64 13.07 3.24
CA TYR A 112 9.83 14.00 4.35
C TYR A 112 9.66 13.26 5.68
N VAL A 113 10.57 13.50 6.62
CA VAL A 113 10.44 13.06 8.00
C VAL A 113 9.92 14.25 8.80
N PRO A 114 8.71 14.19 9.38
CA PRO A 114 8.13 15.35 10.03
C PRO A 114 9.07 15.91 11.12
N GLY A 115 9.42 17.20 11.02
CA GLY A 115 10.27 17.90 12.00
C GLY A 115 9.67 18.00 13.40
N THR A 116 8.40 17.65 13.56
CA THR A 116 7.73 17.54 14.87
C THR A 116 8.00 16.21 15.55
N LEU A 117 8.70 15.26 14.93
CA LEU A 117 9.04 13.99 15.57
C LEU A 117 10.15 14.21 16.61
N ASP A 118 9.93 13.70 17.82
CA ASP A 118 10.96 13.68 18.85
C ASP A 118 12.01 12.62 18.50
N PRO A 119 13.27 12.77 18.92
CA PRO A 119 14.27 11.72 18.74
C PRO A 119 13.86 10.42 19.44
N GLY A 120 14.06 9.29 18.77
CA GLY A 120 13.74 7.97 19.30
C GLY A 120 13.35 6.95 18.23
N GLU A 121 12.96 5.75 18.66
CA GLU A 121 12.56 4.68 17.77
C GLU A 121 11.07 4.79 17.37
N TYR A 122 10.80 4.63 16.08
CA TYR A 122 9.46 4.64 15.50
C TYR A 122 9.24 3.38 14.68
N GLN A 123 8.02 2.84 14.77
CA GLN A 123 7.52 1.82 13.86
C GLN A 123 7.00 2.49 12.59
N LEU A 124 7.61 2.18 11.44
CA LEU A 124 7.08 2.52 10.13
C LEU A 124 5.92 1.58 9.79
N ARG A 125 4.81 2.17 9.34
CA ARG A 125 3.63 1.45 8.86
C ARG A 125 3.20 2.04 7.52
N ILE A 126 2.61 1.21 6.65
CA ILE A 126 2.08 1.67 5.36
C ILE A 126 0.60 1.30 5.20
N ALA A 127 -0.14 2.17 4.50
CA ALA A 127 -1.50 1.90 4.07
C ALA A 127 -1.82 2.63 2.75
N LEU A 128 -2.88 2.18 2.07
CA LEU A 128 -3.55 2.97 1.03
C LEU A 128 -4.84 3.52 1.61
N LEU A 129 -4.90 4.84 1.72
CA LEU A 129 -6.01 5.56 2.34
C LEU A 129 -6.99 6.07 1.28
N ASP A 130 -8.28 6.10 1.62
CA ASP A 130 -9.25 6.88 0.87
C ASP A 130 -8.99 8.37 1.15
N PRO A 131 -8.74 9.21 0.13
CA PRO A 131 -8.36 10.60 0.33
C PRO A 131 -9.46 11.46 0.98
N ARG A 132 -10.72 11.02 0.95
CA ARG A 132 -11.86 11.75 1.55
C ARG A 132 -12.03 11.42 3.02
N THR A 133 -11.66 10.22 3.45
CA THR A 133 -11.92 9.74 4.83
C THR A 133 -10.64 9.52 5.64
N SER A 134 -9.49 9.49 4.98
CA SER A 134 -8.18 9.14 5.55
C SER A 134 -8.14 7.75 6.21
N LYS A 135 -9.10 6.87 5.88
CA LYS A 135 -9.17 5.49 6.38
C LYS A 135 -8.55 4.52 5.37
N SER A 136 -7.97 3.43 5.87
CA SER A 136 -7.46 2.35 5.04
C SER A 136 -8.58 1.80 4.14
N ALA A 137 -8.38 1.91 2.83
CA ALA A 137 -9.40 1.61 1.83
C ALA A 137 -9.04 0.40 0.95
N VAL A 138 -7.75 0.09 0.81
CA VAL A 138 -7.27 -1.03 0.01
C VAL A 138 -6.55 -2.03 0.91
N ARG A 139 -6.95 -3.30 0.80
CA ARG A 139 -6.24 -4.43 1.43
C ARG A 139 -5.08 -4.86 0.54
N LEU A 140 -3.86 -4.59 0.98
CA LEU A 140 -2.66 -5.13 0.34
C LEU A 140 -2.62 -6.66 0.38
N ALA A 141 -2.08 -7.26 -0.67
CA ALA A 141 -1.92 -8.70 -0.82
C ALA A 141 -0.65 -9.23 -0.12
N ILE A 142 -0.43 -8.79 1.12
CA ILE A 142 0.66 -9.21 2.01
C ILE A 142 0.09 -9.61 3.38
N LYS A 143 0.88 -10.32 4.20
CA LYS A 143 0.53 -10.64 5.59
C LYS A 143 0.77 -9.42 6.50
N GLY A 144 0.28 -9.48 7.74
CA GLY A 144 0.56 -8.46 8.76
C GLY A 144 -0.39 -7.26 8.76
N ARG A 145 -1.58 -7.39 8.17
CA ARG A 145 -2.63 -6.36 8.26
C ARG A 145 -3.13 -6.24 9.71
N GLU A 146 -3.05 -5.04 10.26
CA GLU A 146 -3.58 -4.72 11.58
C GLU A 146 -5.09 -4.40 11.53
N ALA A 147 -5.74 -4.26 12.69
CA ALA A 147 -7.18 -4.06 12.78
C ALA A 147 -7.65 -2.77 12.08
N ASP A 148 -6.83 -1.73 12.11
CA ASP A 148 -7.04 -0.44 11.43
C ASP A 148 -6.67 -0.46 9.93
N GLY A 149 -6.15 -1.60 9.43
CA GLY A 149 -5.85 -1.82 8.02
C GLY A 149 -4.47 -1.34 7.56
N TRP A 150 -3.59 -0.96 8.49
CA TRP A 150 -2.18 -0.66 8.22
C TRP A 150 -1.32 -1.92 8.29
N TYR A 151 -0.09 -1.82 7.76
CA TYR A 151 0.90 -2.89 7.73
C TYR A 151 2.22 -2.39 8.30
N LYS A 152 2.78 -3.09 9.29
CA LYS A 152 4.12 -2.79 9.84
C LYS A 152 5.19 -3.13 8.82
N ILE A 153 6.09 -2.19 8.58
CA ILE A 153 7.24 -2.33 7.66
C ILE A 153 8.51 -2.66 8.44
N GLY A 154 8.83 -1.86 9.44
CA GLY A 154 10.00 -2.05 10.28
C GLY A 154 10.26 -0.84 11.18
N LEU A 155 11.35 -0.89 11.93
CA LEU A 155 11.73 0.17 12.86
C LEU A 155 12.68 1.16 12.18
N ILE A 156 12.59 2.44 12.56
CA ILE A 156 13.50 3.51 12.18
C ILE A 156 13.85 4.34 13.42
N ASN A 157 15.11 4.75 13.53
CA ASN A 157 15.55 5.67 14.58
C ASN A 157 15.52 7.12 14.09
N ILE A 158 14.70 7.97 14.70
CA ILE A 158 14.65 9.39 14.42
C ILE A 158 15.67 10.13 15.31
N THR A 159 16.44 11.01 14.70
CA THR A 159 17.47 11.83 15.35
C THR A 159 17.06 13.31 15.31
N SER A 160 17.56 14.09 16.27
CA SER A 160 17.32 15.54 16.29
C SER A 160 17.99 16.20 15.10
N ALA A 161 17.38 17.27 14.59
CA ALA A 161 18.02 18.10 13.60
C ALA A 161 19.40 18.57 14.10
N ALA A 162 20.46 18.35 13.31
CA ALA A 162 21.76 18.90 13.65
C ALA A 162 21.61 20.43 13.62
N GLN A 163 21.75 21.09 14.78
CA GLN A 163 21.77 22.54 14.83
C GLN A 163 22.92 23.02 13.95
N ALA A 164 22.59 23.52 12.75
CA ALA A 164 23.53 24.20 11.89
C ALA A 164 24.09 25.39 12.69
N ARG A 165 25.37 25.31 13.03
CA ARG A 165 26.15 26.41 13.58
C ARG A 165 26.47 27.42 12.49
#